data_AF-A0A8T5P069-F1
#
_entry.id   AF-A0A8T5P069-F1
#
_cell.length_a   1.000
_cell.length_b   1.000
_cell.length_c   1.000
_cell.angle_alpha   90.00
_cell.angle_beta   90.00
_cell.angle_gamma   90.00
#
_symmetry.space_group_name_H-M   'P 1'
#
loop_
_entity.id
_entity.type
_entity.pdbx_description
1 polymer ?
#
loop_
_entity_poly.entity_id
_entity_poly.type
_entity_poly.pdbx_seq_one_letter_code
_entity_poly.pdbx_strand_id
1 'polypeptide(L)'
;MANSKSSNGANLGFEQKLWQVADKLRNNMDAAEYKHVVLGLIFLKYISDAFESKHKEIVDDSSSGRDPEDPDEYRAENIFWVPPEARWEHLQRNAKQPTIGKLVDDAMDGIERDNPPLKGVLARNYARAALDYIIPN
;
A
#
# COMPACT_ATOMS: atom_id res chain seq x y z
N MET A 1 -14.31 47.66 2.01
CA MET A 1 -13.33 46.56 1.95
C MET A 1 -14.01 45.33 2.54
N ALA A 2 -14.46 44.39 1.70
CA ALA A 2 -15.12 43.16 2.14
C ALA A 2 -14.09 42.03 2.18
N ASN A 3 -13.84 41.45 3.36
CA ASN A 3 -12.93 40.33 3.55
C ASN A 3 -13.73 39.03 3.51
N SER A 4 -13.63 38.28 2.42
CA SER A 4 -14.22 36.94 2.33
C SER A 4 -13.28 35.93 2.99
N LYS A 5 -13.69 35.42 4.15
CA LYS A 5 -13.04 34.25 4.77
C LYS A 5 -13.42 33.02 3.95
N SER A 6 -12.50 32.56 3.11
CA SER A 6 -12.60 31.27 2.43
C SER A 6 -12.61 30.14 3.46
N SER A 7 -13.63 29.29 3.37
CA SER A 7 -13.99 28.24 4.31
C SER A 7 -13.17 26.96 4.09
N ASN A 8 -12.23 26.68 5.00
CA ASN A 8 -11.47 25.41 5.07
C ASN A 8 -12.30 24.21 5.62
N GLY A 9 -13.63 24.27 5.55
CA GLY A 9 -14.53 23.30 6.21
C GLY A 9 -14.55 21.90 5.59
N ALA A 10 -14.06 21.73 4.36
CA ALA A 10 -14.05 20.45 3.66
C ALA A 10 -12.93 19.49 4.12
N ASN A 11 -11.82 19.99 4.67
CA ASN A 11 -10.70 19.16 5.15
C ASN A 11 -10.94 18.56 6.54
N LEU A 12 -11.60 19.32 7.44
CA LEU A 12 -11.82 18.93 8.84
C LEU A 12 -12.56 17.60 9.03
N GLY A 13 -13.53 17.30 8.15
CA GLY A 13 -14.33 16.08 8.26
C GLY A 13 -13.61 14.81 7.80
N PHE A 14 -12.70 14.93 6.83
CA PHE A 14 -11.94 13.80 6.31
C PHE A 14 -10.78 13.44 7.25
N GLU A 15 -10.10 14.45 7.78
CA GLU A 15 -9.04 14.31 8.78
C GLU A 15 -9.58 13.65 10.05
N GLN A 16 -10.74 14.09 10.56
CA GLN A 16 -11.39 13.45 11.71
C GLN A 16 -11.74 11.99 11.44
N LYS A 17 -12.17 11.65 10.22
CA LYS A 17 -12.49 10.26 9.85
C LYS A 17 -11.24 9.40 9.74
N LEU A 18 -10.16 9.91 9.14
CA LEU A 18 -8.85 9.25 9.11
C LEU A 18 -8.30 9.04 10.53
N TRP A 19 -8.44 10.04 11.39
CA TRP A 19 -8.00 9.99 12.78
C TRP A 19 -8.80 8.97 13.59
N GLN A 20 -10.13 8.92 13.43
CA GLN A 20 -10.98 7.90 14.05
C GLN A 20 -10.69 6.48 13.55
N VAL A 21 -10.34 6.32 12.27
CA VAL A 21 -9.94 5.02 11.71
C VAL A 21 -8.58 4.60 12.28
N ALA A 22 -7.62 5.53 12.33
CA ALA A 22 -6.31 5.30 12.94
C ALA A 22 -6.41 4.96 14.43
N ASP A 23 -7.26 5.65 15.19
CA ASP A 23 -7.50 5.39 16.61
C ASP A 23 -8.13 4.02 16.85
N LYS A 24 -9.09 3.60 16.01
CA LYS A 24 -9.69 2.25 16.09
C LYS A 24 -8.67 1.15 15.80
N LEU A 25 -7.79 1.37 14.82
CA LEU A 25 -6.71 0.43 14.51
C LEU A 25 -5.66 0.39 15.65
N ARG A 26 -5.39 1.53 16.30
CA ARG A 26 -4.46 1.64 17.42
C ARG A 26 -5.00 1.01 18.71
N ASN A 27 -6.30 1.09 18.97
CA ASN A 27 -6.88 0.58 20.22
C ASN A 27 -6.91 -0.96 20.29
N ASN A 28 -6.81 -1.63 19.13
CA ASN A 28 -6.81 -3.10 19.01
C ASN A 28 -5.41 -3.70 18.79
N MET A 29 -4.35 -2.90 18.76
CA MET A 29 -2.97 -3.35 18.51
C MET A 29 -1.98 -2.67 19.45
N ASP A 30 -0.95 -3.36 19.91
CA ASP A 30 0.12 -2.70 20.65
C ASP A 30 0.74 -1.59 19.77
N ALA A 31 1.08 -0.44 20.37
CA ALA A 31 1.59 0.70 19.62
C ALA A 31 2.89 0.35 18.85
N ALA A 32 3.64 -0.62 19.36
CA ALA A 32 4.80 -1.19 18.68
C ALA A 32 4.44 -2.01 17.44
N GLU A 33 3.29 -2.70 17.42
CA GLU A 33 2.80 -3.45 16.25
C GLU A 33 2.17 -2.50 15.20
N TYR A 34 1.45 -1.47 15.66
CA TYR A 34 0.81 -0.47 14.78
C TYR A 34 1.78 0.27 13.88
N LYS A 35 2.93 0.72 14.41
CA LYS A 35 3.93 1.41 13.59
C LYS A 35 4.45 0.53 12.45
N HIS A 36 4.67 -0.77 12.68
CA HIS A 36 5.23 -1.67 11.67
C HIS A 36 4.20 -1.96 10.57
N VAL A 37 2.95 -2.16 10.94
CA VAL A 37 1.83 -2.36 10.00
C VAL A 37 1.65 -1.13 9.12
N VAL A 38 1.50 0.04 9.71
CA VAL A 38 1.24 1.28 8.95
C VAL A 38 2.42 1.69 8.09
N LEU A 39 3.65 1.63 8.61
CA LEU A 39 4.85 1.97 7.83
C LEU A 39 5.02 1.03 6.63
N GLY A 40 4.78 -0.27 6.81
CA GLY A 40 4.85 -1.21 5.70
C GLY A 40 3.77 -0.97 4.64
N LEU A 41 2.53 -0.61 5.02
CA LEU A 41 1.49 -0.26 4.04
C LEU A 41 1.81 1.02 3.26
N ILE A 42 2.37 2.04 3.93
CA ILE A 42 2.82 3.26 3.26
C ILE A 42 3.95 2.93 2.28
N PHE A 43 4.91 2.10 2.70
CA PHE A 43 5.99 1.64 1.84
C PHE A 43 5.46 0.87 0.61
N LEU A 44 4.54 -0.07 0.81
CA LEU A 44 3.89 -0.83 -0.25
C LEU A 44 3.18 0.08 -1.27
N LYS A 45 2.45 1.09 -0.77
CA LYS A 45 1.80 2.08 -1.63
C LYS A 45 2.83 2.86 -2.45
N TYR A 46 3.90 3.31 -1.80
CA TYR A 46 4.95 4.10 -2.43
C TYR A 46 5.64 3.35 -3.58
N ILE A 47 6.06 2.11 -3.35
CA ILE A 47 6.69 1.30 -4.40
C ILE A 47 5.71 0.95 -5.51
N SER A 48 4.43 0.71 -5.17
CA SER A 48 3.39 0.44 -6.16
C SER A 48 3.16 1.65 -7.08
N ASP A 49 3.18 2.87 -6.54
CA ASP A 49 3.01 4.08 -7.33
C ASP A 49 4.19 4.36 -8.26
N ALA A 50 5.42 4.14 -7.77
CA ALA A 50 6.62 4.25 -8.59
C ALA A 50 6.60 3.22 -9.73
N PHE A 51 6.26 1.98 -9.42
CA PHE A 51 6.09 0.90 -10.40
C PHE A 51 5.01 1.24 -11.44
N GLU A 52 3.82 1.62 -11.00
CA GLU A 52 2.68 1.93 -11.87
C GLU A 52 2.99 3.10 -12.81
N SER A 53 3.65 4.14 -12.29
CA SER A 53 4.06 5.27 -13.11
C SER A 53 4.99 4.83 -14.23
N LYS A 54 5.96 3.95 -13.93
CA LYS A 54 6.89 3.44 -14.92
C LYS A 54 6.25 2.45 -15.90
N HIS A 55 5.42 1.55 -15.38
CA HIS A 55 4.64 0.59 -16.17
C HIS A 55 3.81 1.32 -17.23
N LYS A 56 3.12 2.39 -16.82
CA LYS A 56 2.35 3.23 -17.72
C LYS A 56 3.21 3.88 -18.81
N GLU A 57 4.38 4.43 -18.47
CA GLU A 57 5.31 4.98 -19.47
C GLU A 57 5.71 3.92 -20.51
N ILE A 58 6.02 2.70 -20.07
CA ILE A 58 6.42 1.61 -20.97
C ILE A 58 5.26 1.18 -21.87
N VAL A 59 4.06 1.04 -21.30
CA VAL A 59 2.84 0.69 -22.04
C VAL A 59 2.49 1.75 -23.07
N ASP A 60 2.57 3.03 -22.70
CA ASP A 60 2.28 4.16 -23.58
C ASP A 60 3.33 4.27 -24.70
N ASP A 61 4.60 3.90 -24.42
CA ASP A 61 5.67 3.77 -25.41
C ASP A 61 5.75 2.36 -26.04
N SER A 62 4.60 1.84 -26.48
CA SER A 62 4.49 0.55 -27.18
C SER A 62 5.37 0.41 -28.44
N SER A 63 5.99 1.50 -28.91
CA SER A 63 6.83 1.54 -30.11
C SER A 63 8.30 1.17 -29.88
N SER A 64 8.78 1.25 -28.63
CA SER A 64 10.19 0.99 -28.29
C SER A 64 10.52 -0.50 -28.12
N GLY A 65 9.51 -1.39 -28.14
CA GLY A 65 9.69 -2.83 -27.98
C GLY A 65 10.03 -3.28 -26.57
N ARG A 66 9.91 -2.38 -25.59
CA ARG A 66 10.09 -2.65 -24.16
C ARG A 66 8.94 -3.49 -23.62
N ASP A 67 9.25 -4.40 -22.71
CA ASP A 67 8.24 -5.25 -22.07
C ASP A 67 7.87 -4.71 -20.69
N PRO A 68 6.64 -4.23 -20.47
CA PRO A 68 6.21 -3.74 -19.16
C PRO A 68 6.15 -4.85 -18.09
N GLU A 69 6.28 -6.12 -18.46
CA GLU A 69 6.36 -7.23 -17.52
C GLU A 69 7.79 -7.77 -17.32
N ASP A 70 8.81 -7.08 -17.85
CA ASP A 70 10.22 -7.37 -17.58
C ASP A 70 10.74 -6.55 -16.37
N PRO A 71 11.15 -7.20 -15.25
CA PRO A 71 11.72 -6.52 -14.08
C PRO A 71 12.95 -5.64 -14.37
N ASP A 72 13.72 -5.93 -15.41
CA ASP A 72 14.95 -5.19 -15.72
C ASP A 72 14.66 -3.76 -16.20
N GLU A 73 13.49 -3.52 -16.79
CA GLU A 73 13.02 -2.19 -17.22
C GLU A 73 12.82 -1.22 -16.04
N TYR A 74 12.63 -1.76 -14.83
CA TYR A 74 12.40 -1.00 -13.60
C TYR A 74 13.70 -0.82 -12.82
N ARG A 75 14.52 -1.87 -12.77
CA ARG A 75 15.81 -1.87 -12.06
C ARG A 75 16.77 -0.80 -12.60
N ALA A 76 16.74 -0.55 -13.91
CA ALA A 76 17.54 0.51 -14.55
C ALA A 76 17.29 1.91 -13.96
N GLU A 77 16.10 2.14 -13.40
CA GLU A 77 15.69 3.41 -12.81
C GLU A 77 15.59 3.35 -11.28
N ASN A 78 16.14 2.29 -10.66
CA ASN A 78 16.04 2.01 -9.22
C ASN A 78 14.59 1.88 -8.73
N ILE A 79 13.69 1.42 -9.60
CA ILE A 79 12.30 1.12 -9.26
C ILE A 79 12.23 -0.36 -8.90
N PHE A 80 11.63 -0.68 -7.76
CA PHE A 80 11.38 -2.06 -7.37
C PHE A 80 10.31 -2.68 -8.26
N TRP A 81 10.54 -3.93 -8.65
CA TRP A 81 9.55 -4.71 -9.38
C TRP A 81 8.37 -5.05 -8.44
N VAL A 82 7.14 -4.82 -8.90
CA VAL A 82 5.94 -5.15 -8.13
C VAL A 82 5.16 -6.23 -8.89
N PRO A 83 5.17 -7.48 -8.41
CA PRO A 83 4.47 -8.56 -9.10
C PRO A 83 2.96 -8.34 -9.05
N PRO A 84 2.19 -8.94 -9.98
CA PRO A 84 0.75 -8.68 -10.12
C PRO A 84 -0.07 -8.84 -8.83
N GLU A 85 0.26 -9.84 -8.00
CA GLU A 85 -0.37 -10.09 -6.70
C GLU A 85 -0.13 -8.97 -5.68
N ALA A 86 0.98 -8.22 -5.83
CA ALA A 86 1.39 -7.17 -4.92
C ALA A 86 1.00 -5.75 -5.38
N ARG A 87 0.48 -5.60 -6.61
CA ARG A 87 0.07 -4.29 -7.13
C ARG A 87 -1.03 -3.68 -6.26
N TRP A 88 -0.90 -2.40 -5.95
CA TRP A 88 -1.85 -1.69 -5.08
C TRP A 88 -3.30 -1.83 -5.55
N GLU A 89 -3.55 -1.78 -6.85
CA GLU A 89 -4.90 -1.94 -7.40
C GLU A 89 -5.50 -3.32 -7.06
N HIS A 90 -4.70 -4.40 -7.10
CA HIS A 90 -5.12 -5.73 -6.69
C HIS A 90 -5.53 -5.75 -5.22
N LEU A 91 -4.71 -5.18 -4.33
CA LEU A 91 -5.00 -5.12 -2.91
C LEU A 91 -6.22 -4.24 -2.60
N GLN A 92 -6.34 -3.09 -3.26
CA GLN A 92 -7.45 -2.17 -3.10
C GLN A 92 -8.78 -2.79 -3.51
N ARG A 93 -8.82 -3.55 -4.62
CA ARG A 93 -10.02 -4.28 -5.06
C ARG A 93 -10.46 -5.35 -4.05
N ASN A 94 -9.51 -5.95 -3.33
CA ASN A 94 -9.77 -6.99 -2.34
C ASN A 94 -9.83 -6.48 -0.90
N ALA A 95 -9.71 -5.17 -0.66
CA ALA A 95 -9.53 -4.57 0.67
C ALA A 95 -10.67 -4.86 1.68
N LYS A 96 -11.87 -5.20 1.20
CA LYS A 96 -13.03 -5.52 2.04
C LYS A 96 -13.13 -7.01 2.40
N GLN A 97 -12.28 -7.85 1.83
CA GLN A 97 -12.32 -9.29 2.09
C GLN A 97 -11.70 -9.60 3.45
N PRO A 98 -12.22 -10.60 4.19
CA PRO A 98 -11.63 -11.03 5.44
C PRO A 98 -10.19 -11.57 5.27
N THR A 99 -9.83 -11.95 4.05
CA THR A 99 -8.50 -12.44 3.66
C THR A 99 -7.50 -11.34 3.33
N ILE A 100 -7.85 -10.05 3.42
CA ILE A 100 -6.97 -8.93 3.03
C ILE A 100 -5.62 -8.97 3.75
N GLY A 101 -5.58 -9.33 5.04
CA GLY A 101 -4.32 -9.44 5.78
C GLY A 101 -3.36 -10.46 5.14
N LYS A 102 -3.88 -11.61 4.72
CA LYS A 102 -3.10 -12.62 3.99
C LYS A 102 -2.65 -12.11 2.62
N LEU A 103 -3.52 -11.41 1.88
CA LEU A 103 -3.15 -10.85 0.58
C LEU A 103 -2.02 -9.82 0.70
N VAL A 104 -2.00 -9.03 1.78
CA VAL A 104 -0.89 -8.11 2.05
C VAL A 104 0.37 -8.87 2.43
N ASP A 105 0.29 -9.91 3.26
CA ASP A 105 1.45 -10.76 3.59
C ASP A 105 2.03 -11.42 2.31
N ASP A 106 1.17 -12.01 1.47
CA ASP A 106 1.55 -12.62 0.18
C ASP A 106 2.17 -11.57 -0.78
N ALA A 107 1.66 -10.34 -0.78
CA ALA A 107 2.22 -9.23 -1.56
C ALA A 107 3.63 -8.84 -1.09
N MET A 108 3.84 -8.71 0.23
CA MET A 108 5.16 -8.41 0.80
C MET A 108 6.17 -9.51 0.46
N ASP A 109 5.77 -10.78 0.54
CA ASP A 109 6.61 -11.92 0.17
C ASP A 109 6.96 -11.92 -1.32
N GLY A 110 6.00 -11.63 -2.20
CA GLY A 110 6.24 -11.48 -3.64
C GLY A 110 7.25 -10.37 -3.94
N ILE A 111 7.12 -9.22 -3.28
CA ILE A 111 8.06 -8.11 -3.43
C ILE A 111 9.46 -8.49 -2.94
N GLU A 112 9.61 -9.13 -1.76
CA GLU A 112 10.93 -9.52 -1.28
C GLU A 112 11.59 -10.59 -2.17
N ARG A 113 10.80 -11.52 -2.72
CA ARG A 113 11.26 -12.57 -3.63
C ARG A 113 11.93 -11.98 -4.87
N ASP A 114 11.29 -10.98 -5.47
CA ASP A 114 11.71 -10.44 -6.77
C ASP A 114 12.67 -9.24 -6.62
N ASN A 115 12.85 -8.73 -5.40
CA ASN A 115 13.72 -7.60 -5.07
C ASN A 115 14.69 -7.95 -3.93
N PRO A 116 15.89 -8.50 -4.24
CA PRO A 116 16.88 -8.91 -3.24
C PRO A 116 17.23 -7.86 -2.16
N PRO A 117 17.30 -6.55 -2.45
CA PRO A 117 17.57 -5.53 -1.43
C PRO A 117 16.52 -5.42 -0.32
N LEU A 118 15.30 -5.92 -0.54
CA LEU A 118 14.19 -5.85 0.41
C LEU A 118 14.07 -7.08 1.30
N LYS A 119 14.92 -8.10 1.11
CA LYS A 119 14.85 -9.36 1.86
C LYS A 119 14.97 -9.13 3.37
N GLY A 120 13.92 -9.50 4.11
CA GLY A 120 13.86 -9.36 5.56
C GLY A 120 13.54 -7.94 6.06
N VAL A 121 13.24 -7.01 5.16
CA VAL A 121 12.90 -5.62 5.49
C VAL A 121 11.40 -5.45 5.68
N LEU A 122 10.57 -6.20 4.94
CA LEU A 122 9.13 -6.05 4.95
C LEU A 122 8.50 -6.82 6.12
N ALA A 123 7.54 -6.18 6.79
CA ALA A 123 6.77 -6.81 7.86
C ALA A 123 5.80 -7.85 7.29
N ARG A 124 5.56 -8.96 8.02
CA ARG A 124 4.75 -10.12 7.57
C ARG A 124 3.67 -10.56 8.55
N ASN A 125 3.04 -9.62 9.24
CA ASN A 125 2.07 -9.93 10.30
C ASN A 125 0.71 -9.24 10.09
N TYR A 126 0.33 -9.01 8.83
CA TYR A 126 -0.92 -8.33 8.51
C TYR A 126 -2.15 -9.22 8.72
N ALA A 127 -2.04 -10.53 8.48
CA ALA A 127 -3.10 -11.49 8.79
C ALA A 127 -3.40 -11.62 10.29
N ARG A 128 -2.40 -11.39 11.15
CA ARG A 128 -2.55 -11.47 12.61
C ARG A 128 -3.25 -10.24 13.18
N ALA A 129 -3.03 -9.06 12.61
CA ALA A 129 -3.75 -7.84 12.97
C ALA A 129 -5.27 -7.91 12.69
N ALA A 130 -5.70 -8.80 11.78
CA ALA A 130 -7.12 -9.03 11.48
C ALA A 130 -7.82 -10.00 12.44
N LEU A 131 -7.10 -10.64 13.37
CA LEU A 131 -7.66 -11.60 14.33
C LEU A 131 -8.21 -10.95 15.61
N ASP A 132 -8.94 -9.85 15.46
CA ASP A 132 -9.81 -9.32 16.52
C ASP A 132 -11.14 -8.80 15.94
N TYR A 133 -11.74 -9.57 15.02
CA TYR A 133 -13.18 -9.52 14.79
C TYR A 133 -13.88 -10.18 16.00
N ILE A 134 -13.84 -9.52 17.16
CA ILE A 134 -14.76 -9.80 18.26
C ILE A 134 -15.93 -8.84 18.12
N ILE A 135 -16.92 -9.25 17.32
CA ILE A 135 -18.32 -9.04 17.68
C ILE A 135 -19.02 -10.40 17.50
N PRO A 136 -19.46 -11.06 18.59
CA PRO A 136 -20.26 -12.28 18.49
C PRO A 136 -21.67 -11.96 17.96
N ASN A 137 -22.29 -12.96 17.33
CA ASN A 137 -23.68 -13.07 16.81
C ASN A 137 -24.68 -11.97 17.16
#